data_AF-A0A916RK06-F1
#
_entry.id   AF-A0A916RK06-F1
#
_cell.length_a   1.000
_cell.length_b   1.000
_cell.length_c   1.000
_cell.angle_alpha   90.00
_cell.angle_beta   90.00
_cell.angle_gamma   90.00
#
_symmetry.space_group_name_H-M   'P 1'
#
loop_
_entity.id
_entity.type
_entity.pdbx_description
1 polymer ?
#
loop_
_entity_poly.entity_id
_entity_poly.type
_entity_poly.pdbx_seq_one_letter_code
_entity_poly.pdbx_strand_id
1 'polypeptide(L)'
;MEKKIESIGTVIIGGVSRAGKSRLANLVFQQTRCTVVHLDSFLNAVRNNYPAPILTPREKEIFQDYCDTVLVKAIRNMGKEFNYLRVYESSFISPKLIIERLWYIKPVTLFLGYTNTEPERKLHEIRKAAVDDPCCWSHQIEDLELLETVKSFISLSQAIEKDCIRYGFPFFDVSDNWHDTVELALIHILTCIDTQNSSQYG
;
A
#
# COMPACT_ATOMS: atom_id res chain seq x y z
N MET A 1 8.87 -21.01 22.95
CA MET A 1 9.17 -21.41 21.57
C MET A 1 7.89 -21.20 20.78
N GLU A 2 7.70 -20.03 20.18
CA GLU A 2 6.46 -19.68 19.47
C GLU A 2 6.34 -20.53 18.21
N LYS A 3 5.16 -21.13 18.02
CA LYS A 3 4.78 -21.84 16.79
C LYS A 3 4.87 -20.83 15.65
N LYS A 4 5.85 -21.01 14.76
CA LYS A 4 6.00 -20.20 13.56
C LYS A 4 4.99 -20.66 12.52
N ILE A 5 4.26 -19.70 11.95
CA ILE A 5 3.31 -19.95 10.87
C ILE A 5 4.10 -19.93 9.56
N GLU A 6 4.43 -21.11 9.02
CA GLU A 6 4.83 -21.23 7.62
C GLU A 6 3.57 -21.07 6.76
N SER A 7 3.32 -19.85 6.29
CA SER A 7 2.16 -19.51 5.46
C SER A 7 2.58 -19.31 4.00
N ILE A 8 1.73 -19.77 3.08
CA ILE A 8 1.88 -19.54 1.64
C ILE A 8 0.75 -18.61 1.21
N GLY A 9 1.08 -17.51 0.53
CA GLY A 9 0.06 -16.58 0.05
C GLY A 9 0.63 -15.26 -0.42
N THR A 10 -0.29 -14.40 -0.85
CA THR A 10 0.01 -13.03 -1.25
C THR A 10 -0.86 -12.08 -0.44
N VAL A 11 -0.22 -11.12 0.23
CA VAL A 11 -0.85 -9.99 0.91
C VAL A 11 -0.56 -8.74 0.08
N ILE A 12 -1.59 -7.93 -0.14
CA ILE A 12 -1.47 -6.62 -0.79
C ILE A 12 -1.97 -5.54 0.17
N ILE A 13 -1.09 -4.59 0.47
CA ILE A 13 -1.38 -3.43 1.32
C ILE A 13 -1.37 -2.18 0.43
N GLY A 14 -2.55 -1.68 0.10
CA GLY A 14 -2.73 -0.46 -0.69
C GLY A 14 -3.01 0.77 0.18
N GLY A 15 -3.18 1.93 -0.45
CA GLY A 15 -3.61 3.16 0.22
C GLY A 15 -2.65 4.32 0.09
N VAL A 16 -2.94 5.47 0.69
CA VAL A 16 -2.19 6.70 0.41
C VAL A 16 -0.82 6.78 1.11
N SER A 17 0.06 7.66 0.62
CA SER A 17 1.34 7.94 1.27
C SER A 17 1.14 8.40 2.71
N ARG A 18 2.05 8.03 3.62
CA ARG A 18 2.02 8.39 5.05
C ARG A 18 0.81 7.85 5.84
N ALA A 19 0.11 6.84 5.33
CA ALA A 19 -0.93 6.10 6.07
C ALA A 19 -0.37 4.96 6.93
N GLY A 20 0.93 4.63 6.83
CA GLY A 20 1.57 3.57 7.63
C GLY A 20 1.70 2.21 6.95
N LYS A 21 1.47 2.10 5.64
CA LYS A 21 1.60 0.85 4.86
C LYS A 21 2.91 0.11 5.09
N SER A 22 4.04 0.78 4.93
CA SER A 22 5.36 0.16 5.10
C SER A 22 5.60 -0.27 6.55
N ARG A 23 5.01 0.43 7.54
CA ARG A 23 5.03 0.00 8.94
C ARG A 23 4.21 -1.29 9.13
N LEU A 24 2.99 -1.32 8.61
CA LEU A 24 2.14 -2.51 8.68
C LEU A 24 2.82 -3.72 8.00
N ALA A 25 3.40 -3.52 6.81
CA ALA A 25 4.16 -4.57 6.12
C ALA A 25 5.33 -5.10 6.96
N ASN A 26 6.06 -4.20 7.65
CA ASN A 26 7.12 -4.59 8.58
C ASN A 26 6.61 -5.33 9.82
N LEU A 27 5.42 -5.00 10.34
CA LEU A 27 4.81 -5.76 11.43
C LEU A 27 4.44 -7.17 10.95
N VAL A 28 3.86 -7.31 9.75
CA VAL A 28 3.58 -8.63 9.15
C VAL A 28 4.88 -9.43 8.99
N PHE A 29 5.96 -8.79 8.53
CA PHE A 29 7.29 -9.42 8.44
C PHE A 29 7.78 -9.95 9.79
N GLN A 30 7.67 -9.16 10.85
CA GLN A 30 8.12 -9.57 12.18
C GLN A 30 7.38 -10.81 12.68
N GLN A 31 6.10 -10.94 12.37
CA GLN A 31 5.24 -12.04 12.81
C GLN A 31 5.37 -13.29 11.92
N THR A 32 5.58 -13.13 10.62
CA THR A 32 5.47 -14.25 9.65
C THR A 32 6.77 -14.61 8.95
N ARG A 33 7.82 -13.75 9.05
CA ARG A 33 9.06 -13.87 8.27
C ARG A 33 8.82 -13.92 6.75
N CYS A 34 7.75 -13.27 6.28
CA CYS A 34 7.44 -13.12 4.86
C CYS A 34 8.55 -12.36 4.09
N THR A 35 8.44 -12.29 2.77
CA THR A 35 9.16 -11.27 2.00
C THR A 35 8.28 -10.05 1.85
N VAL A 36 8.82 -8.86 2.14
CA VAL A 36 8.15 -7.58 1.90
C VAL A 36 8.75 -6.92 0.67
N VAL A 37 7.89 -6.53 -0.28
CA VAL A 37 8.25 -5.82 -1.51
C VAL A 37 7.62 -4.44 -1.50
N HIS A 38 8.45 -3.41 -1.34
CA HIS A 38 8.05 -2.00 -1.38
C HIS A 38 7.98 -1.50 -2.82
N LEU A 39 6.80 -1.59 -3.44
CA LEU A 39 6.64 -1.35 -4.87
C LEU A 39 6.70 0.13 -5.25
N ASP A 40 6.52 1.05 -4.30
CA ASP A 40 6.62 2.50 -4.56
C ASP A 40 8.00 2.88 -5.09
N SER A 41 9.08 2.33 -4.51
CA SER A 41 10.44 2.57 -4.97
C SER A 41 10.65 2.10 -6.41
N PHE A 42 10.08 0.93 -6.74
CA PHE A 42 10.18 0.35 -8.08
C PHE A 42 9.41 1.20 -9.10
N LEU A 43 8.18 1.60 -8.79
CA LEU A 43 7.38 2.37 -9.72
C LEU A 43 7.88 3.81 -9.85
N ASN A 44 8.39 4.41 -8.78
CA ASN A 44 9.06 5.70 -8.86
C ASN A 44 10.30 5.64 -9.75
N ALA A 45 11.07 4.55 -9.71
CA ALA A 45 12.19 4.37 -10.65
C ALA A 45 11.70 4.33 -12.10
N VAL A 46 10.60 3.63 -12.39
CA VAL A 46 10.01 3.63 -13.74
C VAL A 46 9.51 5.02 -14.14
N ARG A 47 8.80 5.72 -13.25
CA ARG A 47 8.23 7.05 -13.51
C ARG A 47 9.29 8.11 -13.73
N ASN A 48 10.34 8.11 -12.92
CA ASN A 48 11.41 9.11 -13.00
C ASN A 48 12.32 8.94 -14.23
N ASN A 49 12.31 7.76 -14.85
CA ASN A 49 13.03 7.50 -16.09
C ASN A 49 12.14 7.58 -17.34
N TYR A 50 10.84 7.82 -17.18
CA TYR A 50 9.95 8.04 -18.31
C TYR A 50 10.06 9.49 -18.79
N PRO A 51 10.16 9.76 -20.10
CA PRO A 51 10.25 11.12 -20.64
C PRO A 51 8.92 11.87 -20.45
N ALA A 52 8.73 12.44 -19.25
CA ALA A 52 7.46 13.01 -18.79
C ALA A 52 7.05 14.40 -19.33
N PRO A 53 7.93 15.34 -19.72
CA PRO A 53 7.50 16.75 -19.83
C PRO A 53 6.59 17.11 -21.01
N ILE A 54 6.13 16.17 -21.85
CA ILE A 54 5.31 16.47 -23.06
C ILE A 54 4.16 15.47 -23.26
N LEU A 55 3.65 14.81 -22.21
CA LEU A 55 2.55 13.86 -22.40
C LEU A 55 1.19 14.57 -22.56
N THR A 56 0.56 14.39 -23.71
CA THR A 56 -0.87 14.65 -23.94
C THR A 56 -1.75 13.84 -22.98
N PRO A 57 -3.04 14.19 -22.78
CA PRO A 57 -3.94 13.40 -21.92
C PRO A 57 -3.99 11.91 -22.28
N ARG A 58 -3.99 11.57 -23.58
CA ARG A 58 -3.97 10.19 -24.05
C ARG A 58 -2.66 9.48 -23.69
N GLU A 59 -1.53 10.15 -23.82
CA GLU A 59 -0.23 9.58 -23.45
C GLU A 59 -0.10 9.36 -21.94
N LYS A 60 -0.73 10.22 -21.12
CA LYS A 60 -0.82 10.00 -19.67
C LYS A 60 -1.61 8.74 -19.33
N GLU A 61 -2.72 8.48 -20.03
CA GLU A 61 -3.51 7.26 -19.86
C GLU A 61 -2.71 6.01 -20.26
N ILE A 62 -2.03 6.04 -21.41
CA ILE A 62 -1.15 4.95 -21.87
C ILE A 62 -0.03 4.72 -20.86
N PHE A 63 0.57 5.78 -20.35
CA PHE A 63 1.65 5.67 -19.37
C PHE A 63 1.16 5.12 -18.02
N GLN A 64 -0.03 5.50 -17.58
CA GLN A 64 -0.65 4.93 -16.40
C GLN A 64 -0.94 3.44 -16.58
N ASP A 65 -1.48 3.02 -17.73
CA ASP A 65 -1.69 1.60 -18.03
C ASP A 65 -0.38 0.79 -18.07
N TYR A 66 0.69 1.41 -18.58
CA TYR A 66 2.03 0.83 -18.53
C TYR A 66 2.51 0.65 -17.09
N CYS A 67 2.36 1.67 -16.24
CA CYS A 67 2.69 1.59 -14.81
C CYS A 67 1.89 0.49 -14.09
N ASP A 68 0.59 0.42 -14.34
CA ASP A 68 -0.29 -0.61 -13.79
C ASP A 68 0.13 -2.01 -14.24
N THR A 69 0.50 -2.15 -15.52
CA THR A 69 1.03 -3.41 -16.07
C THR A 69 2.33 -3.82 -15.40
N VAL A 70 3.23 -2.87 -15.14
CA VAL A 70 4.49 -3.12 -14.44
C VAL A 70 4.22 -3.58 -13.00
N LEU A 71 3.33 -2.92 -12.26
CA LEU A 71 2.94 -3.31 -10.91
C LEU A 71 2.34 -4.72 -10.86
N VAL A 72 1.36 -5.00 -11.73
CA VAL A 72 0.70 -6.30 -11.82
C VAL A 72 1.71 -7.40 -12.13
N LYS A 73 2.64 -7.15 -13.06
CA LYS A 73 3.70 -8.11 -13.38
C LYS A 73 4.68 -8.30 -12.22
N ALA A 74 4.99 -7.26 -11.46
CA ALA A 74 5.83 -7.38 -10.27
C ALA A 74 5.15 -8.27 -9.22
N ILE A 75 3.89 -7.99 -8.87
CA ILE A 75 3.10 -8.77 -7.90
C ILE A 75 2.97 -10.23 -8.33
N ARG A 76 2.74 -10.47 -9.63
CA ARG A 76 2.57 -11.82 -10.18
C ARG A 76 3.87 -12.62 -10.17
N ASN A 77 5.00 -11.99 -10.48
CA ASN A 77 6.22 -12.72 -10.81
C ASN A 77 7.29 -12.68 -9.72
N MET A 78 7.30 -11.68 -8.85
CA MET A 78 8.33 -11.60 -7.82
C MET A 78 8.12 -12.71 -6.78
N GLY A 79 9.14 -13.56 -6.64
CA GLY A 79 9.15 -14.66 -5.70
C GLY A 79 8.04 -15.70 -5.89
N LYS A 80 7.49 -15.85 -7.11
CA LYS A 80 6.47 -16.89 -7.42
C LYS A 80 7.01 -18.30 -7.37
N GLU A 81 8.31 -18.45 -7.55
CA GLU A 81 9.06 -19.69 -7.48
C GLU A 81 9.31 -20.17 -6.05
N PHE A 82 8.97 -19.36 -5.04
CA PHE A 82 9.20 -19.70 -3.65
C PHE A 82 7.88 -19.91 -2.89
N ASN A 83 7.85 -20.93 -2.04
CA ASN A 83 6.72 -21.28 -1.19
C ASN A 83 6.74 -20.50 0.14
N TYR A 84 6.63 -19.17 0.07
CA TYR A 84 6.51 -18.33 1.25
C TYR A 84 5.44 -17.24 1.08
N LEU A 85 5.00 -16.68 2.20
CA LEU A 85 4.13 -15.51 2.25
C LEU A 85 4.84 -14.28 1.67
N ARG A 86 4.17 -13.60 0.74
CA ARG A 86 4.65 -12.37 0.11
C ARG A 86 3.75 -11.21 0.47
N VAL A 87 4.35 -10.10 0.90
CA VAL A 87 3.64 -8.84 1.16
C VAL A 87 4.09 -7.83 0.11
N TYR A 88 3.15 -7.32 -0.65
CA TYR A 88 3.36 -6.20 -1.57
C TYR A 88 2.68 -4.97 -1.00
N GLU A 89 3.40 -3.86 -0.90
CA GLU A 89 2.82 -2.60 -0.47
C GLU A 89 3.11 -1.49 -1.47
N SER A 90 2.09 -0.67 -1.75
CA SER A 90 2.22 0.46 -2.67
C SER A 90 1.13 1.51 -2.50
N SER A 91 1.48 2.76 -2.76
CA SER A 91 0.55 3.86 -2.97
C SER A 91 -0.10 3.87 -4.36
N PHE A 92 0.41 3.07 -5.28
CA PHE A 92 -0.04 3.02 -6.68
C PHE A 92 -1.02 1.89 -6.97
N ILE A 93 -1.24 0.98 -6.02
CA ILE A 93 -2.25 -0.08 -6.16
C ILE A 93 -3.61 0.49 -5.77
N SER A 94 -4.60 0.33 -6.65
CA SER A 94 -5.99 0.69 -6.39
C SER A 94 -6.88 -0.56 -6.22
N PRO A 95 -8.02 -0.44 -5.49
CA PRO A 95 -9.01 -1.52 -5.40
C PRO A 95 -9.46 -2.04 -6.78
N LYS A 96 -9.68 -1.13 -7.73
CA LYS A 96 -10.07 -1.45 -9.11
C LYS A 96 -9.01 -2.32 -9.80
N LEU A 97 -7.73 -1.97 -9.67
CA LEU A 97 -6.61 -2.73 -10.26
C LEU A 97 -6.59 -4.19 -9.75
N ILE A 98 -6.90 -4.40 -8.47
CA ILE A 98 -6.97 -5.75 -7.89
C ILE A 98 -8.06 -6.57 -8.56
N ILE A 99 -9.28 -6.03 -8.64
CA ILE A 99 -10.41 -6.75 -9.25
C ILE A 99 -10.18 -7.01 -10.74
N GLU A 100 -9.65 -6.04 -11.47
CA GLU A 100 -9.49 -6.17 -12.92
C GLU A 100 -8.33 -7.09 -13.31
N ARG A 101 -7.21 -7.08 -12.55
CA ARG A 101 -5.96 -7.69 -13.00
C ARG A 101 -5.31 -8.68 -12.04
N LEU A 102 -5.79 -8.80 -10.80
CA LEU A 102 -5.20 -9.66 -9.76
C LEU A 102 -6.23 -10.55 -9.04
N TRP A 103 -7.50 -10.54 -9.45
CA TRP A 103 -8.57 -11.34 -8.80
C TRP A 103 -8.23 -12.84 -8.68
N TYR A 104 -7.54 -13.39 -9.68
CA TYR A 104 -7.26 -14.83 -9.77
C TYR A 104 -6.21 -15.31 -8.78
N ILE A 105 -5.34 -14.43 -8.26
CA ILE A 105 -4.36 -14.82 -7.21
C ILE A 105 -4.96 -14.77 -5.80
N LYS A 106 -6.22 -14.32 -5.67
CA LYS A 106 -6.99 -14.24 -4.41
C LYS A 106 -6.18 -13.69 -3.23
N PRO A 107 -5.57 -12.50 -3.36
CA PRO A 107 -4.67 -11.98 -2.34
C PRO A 107 -5.46 -11.52 -1.09
N VAL A 108 -4.89 -11.72 0.09
CA VAL A 108 -5.35 -11.01 1.29
C VAL A 108 -5.07 -9.52 1.06
N THR A 109 -6.12 -8.71 0.97
CA THR A 109 -6.00 -7.32 0.49
C THR A 109 -6.66 -6.37 1.48
N LEU A 110 -5.98 -5.28 1.80
CA LEU A 110 -6.57 -4.15 2.53
C LEU A 110 -5.96 -2.83 2.10
N PHE A 111 -6.61 -1.74 2.48
CA PHE A 111 -6.16 -0.38 2.20
C PHE A 111 -6.08 0.47 3.46
N LEU A 112 -5.08 1.35 3.54
CA LEU A 112 -4.91 2.33 4.62
C LEU A 112 -5.06 3.75 4.09
N GLY A 113 -5.80 4.60 4.80
CA GLY A 113 -5.89 6.02 4.47
C GLY A 113 -6.28 6.87 5.65
N TYR A 114 -6.42 8.17 5.43
CA TYR A 114 -6.82 9.13 6.46
C TYR A 114 -7.84 10.10 5.86
N THR A 115 -9.12 9.77 5.95
CA THR A 115 -10.18 10.50 5.24
C THR A 115 -10.62 11.78 5.93
N ASN A 116 -10.39 11.88 7.25
CA ASN A 116 -10.94 12.91 8.12
C ASN A 116 -9.86 13.60 8.99
N THR A 117 -8.62 13.65 8.52
CA THR A 117 -7.56 14.38 9.23
C THR A 117 -7.48 15.84 8.79
N GLU A 118 -7.26 16.75 9.74
CA GLU A 118 -6.90 18.14 9.43
C GLU A 118 -5.56 18.22 8.68
N PRO A 119 -5.50 18.84 7.49
CA PRO A 119 -4.28 18.88 6.66
C PRO A 119 -3.05 19.41 7.40
N GLU A 120 -3.20 20.44 8.21
CA GLU A 120 -2.13 21.09 8.99
C GLU A 120 -1.59 20.15 10.08
N ARG A 121 -2.49 19.42 10.76
CA ARG A 121 -2.10 18.38 11.71
C ARG A 121 -1.29 17.30 11.01
N LYS A 122 -1.76 16.84 9.84
CA LYS A 122 -1.08 15.79 9.09
C LYS A 122 0.29 16.23 8.57
N LEU A 123 0.40 17.47 8.09
CA LEU A 123 1.68 18.08 7.73
C LEU A 123 2.66 18.04 8.91
N HIS A 124 2.22 18.47 10.09
CA HIS A 124 3.04 18.44 11.30
C HIS A 124 3.50 17.02 11.66
N GLU A 125 2.62 16.02 11.58
CA GLU A 125 2.96 14.61 11.80
C GLU A 125 4.02 14.11 10.79
N ILE A 126 3.87 14.46 9.51
CA ILE A 126 4.83 14.10 8.46
C ILE A 126 6.19 14.73 8.75
N ARG A 127 6.22 16.03 9.09
CA ARG A 127 7.47 16.74 9.43
C ARG A 127 8.14 16.13 10.64
N LYS A 128 7.38 15.87 11.71
CA LYS A 128 7.89 15.23 12.93
C LYS A 128 8.50 13.85 12.63
N ALA A 129 7.83 13.04 11.81
CA ALA A 129 8.34 11.72 11.43
C ALA A 129 9.55 11.79 10.48
N ALA A 130 9.70 12.87 9.72
CA ALA A 130 10.80 13.06 8.78
C ALA A 130 12.11 13.49 9.45
N VAL A 131 12.07 14.03 10.69
CA VAL A 131 13.26 14.56 11.40
C VAL A 131 14.38 13.52 11.47
N ASP A 132 14.04 12.28 11.81
CA ASP A 132 15.00 11.20 12.00
C ASP A 132 15.24 10.37 10.72
N ASP A 133 14.62 10.73 9.60
CA ASP A 133 14.74 10.05 8.31
C ASP A 133 15.34 11.00 7.26
N PRO A 134 16.67 11.01 7.07
CA PRO A 134 17.33 11.90 6.10
C PRO A 134 16.97 11.58 4.65
N CYS A 135 16.45 10.38 4.37
CA CYS A 135 16.03 9.96 3.04
C CYS A 135 14.56 10.30 2.76
N CYS A 136 13.87 10.95 3.70
CA CYS A 136 12.47 11.29 3.57
C CYS A 136 12.24 12.30 2.43
N TRP A 137 11.47 11.88 1.42
CA TRP A 137 11.18 12.70 0.23
C TRP A 137 10.57 14.08 0.54
N SER A 138 9.87 14.22 1.68
CA SER A 138 9.25 15.49 2.05
C SER A 138 10.29 16.58 2.34
N HIS A 139 11.55 16.24 2.64
CA HIS A 139 12.62 17.22 2.85
C HIS A 139 12.91 18.09 1.61
N GLN A 140 12.49 17.64 0.43
CA GLN A 140 12.71 18.35 -0.84
C GLN A 140 11.54 19.28 -1.20
N ILE A 141 10.54 19.41 -0.34
CA ILE A 141 9.27 20.10 -0.62
C ILE A 141 9.00 21.10 0.49
N GLU A 142 8.63 22.31 0.12
CA GLU A 142 8.26 23.38 1.04
C GLU A 142 6.91 23.10 1.73
N ASP A 143 6.69 23.65 2.92
CA ASP A 143 5.49 23.35 3.73
C ASP A 143 4.18 23.65 3.02
N LEU A 144 4.10 24.75 2.26
CA LEU A 144 2.90 25.11 1.51
C LEU A 144 2.59 24.10 0.39
N GLU A 145 3.61 23.64 -0.33
CA GLU A 145 3.45 22.63 -1.38
C GLU A 145 3.14 21.25 -0.79
N LEU A 146 3.77 20.92 0.33
CA LEU A 146 3.49 19.67 1.05
C LEU A 146 2.07 19.68 1.63
N LEU A 147 1.56 20.82 2.09
CA LEU A 147 0.18 20.96 2.55
C LEU A 147 -0.82 20.68 1.44
N GLU A 148 -0.61 21.22 0.24
CA GLU A 148 -1.45 20.90 -0.93
C GLU A 148 -1.36 19.42 -1.32
N THR A 149 -0.17 18.84 -1.21
CA THR A 149 0.04 17.40 -1.39
C THR A 149 -0.75 16.59 -0.35
N VAL A 150 -0.75 17.00 0.92
CA VAL A 150 -1.51 16.35 2.00
C VAL A 150 -3.02 16.42 1.73
N LYS A 151 -3.54 17.59 1.30
CA LYS A 151 -4.95 17.72 0.90
C LYS A 151 -5.29 16.75 -0.22
N SER A 152 -4.41 16.61 -1.20
CA SER A 152 -4.59 15.62 -2.29
C SER A 152 -4.63 14.18 -1.78
N PHE A 153 -3.82 13.84 -0.75
CA PHE A 153 -3.84 12.51 -0.13
C PHE A 153 -5.10 12.26 0.70
N ILE A 154 -5.68 13.28 1.34
CA ILE A 154 -6.96 13.16 2.03
C ILE A 154 -8.07 12.88 1.00
N SER A 155 -8.13 13.66 -0.08
CA SER A 155 -9.10 13.42 -1.16
C SER A 155 -8.92 12.04 -1.80
N LEU A 156 -7.68 11.61 -2.02
CA LEU A 156 -7.39 10.27 -2.53
C LEU A 156 -7.79 9.16 -1.54
N SER A 157 -7.60 9.37 -0.23
CA SER A 157 -8.05 8.42 0.79
C SER A 157 -9.56 8.21 0.73
N GLN A 158 -10.33 9.29 0.61
CA GLN A 158 -11.79 9.23 0.48
C GLN A 158 -12.23 8.52 -0.80
N ALA A 159 -11.51 8.72 -1.91
CA ALA A 159 -11.77 8.01 -3.16
C ALA A 159 -11.48 6.50 -3.03
N ILE A 160 -10.34 6.15 -2.43
CA ILE A 160 -9.94 4.76 -2.18
C ILE A 160 -10.95 4.08 -1.25
N GLU A 161 -11.42 4.74 -0.19
CA GLU A 161 -12.44 4.20 0.72
C GLU A 161 -13.72 3.84 -0.02
N LYS A 162 -14.23 4.76 -0.87
CA LYS A 162 -15.42 4.51 -1.69
C LYS A 162 -15.23 3.31 -2.62
N ASP A 163 -14.06 3.20 -3.25
CA ASP A 163 -13.74 2.05 -4.10
C ASP A 163 -13.60 0.75 -3.28
N CYS A 164 -13.03 0.80 -2.08
CA CYS A 164 -12.94 -0.34 -1.18
C CYS A 164 -14.35 -0.85 -0.82
N ILE A 165 -15.26 0.04 -0.45
CA ILE A 165 -16.67 -0.30 -0.19
C ILE A 165 -17.30 -0.92 -1.43
N ARG A 166 -17.10 -0.31 -2.61
CA ARG A 166 -17.67 -0.79 -3.87
C ARG A 166 -17.19 -2.19 -4.25
N TYR A 167 -15.92 -2.50 -4.02
CA TYR A 167 -15.29 -3.76 -4.42
C TYR A 167 -15.19 -4.79 -3.29
N GLY A 168 -15.66 -4.46 -2.08
CA GLY A 168 -15.64 -5.35 -0.93
C GLY A 168 -14.26 -5.54 -0.29
N PHE A 169 -13.38 -4.54 -0.36
CA PHE A 169 -12.10 -4.56 0.35
C PHE A 169 -12.18 -3.86 1.71
N PRO A 170 -11.48 -4.37 2.74
CA PRO A 170 -11.26 -3.66 3.99
C PRO A 170 -10.50 -2.35 3.76
N PHE A 171 -11.03 -1.26 4.34
CA PHE A 171 -10.37 0.03 4.44
C PHE A 171 -10.18 0.38 5.92
N PHE A 172 -8.99 0.82 6.28
CA PHE A 172 -8.61 1.17 7.64
C PHE A 172 -8.22 2.64 7.70
N ASP A 173 -9.06 3.44 8.37
CA ASP A 173 -8.84 4.88 8.55
C ASP A 173 -7.95 5.17 9.76
N VAL A 174 -6.79 5.78 9.51
CA VAL A 174 -5.78 6.11 10.52
C VAL A 174 -5.82 7.57 10.99
N SER A 175 -6.91 8.30 10.74
CA SER A 175 -7.01 9.73 11.04
C SER A 175 -6.87 10.04 12.54
N ASP A 176 -7.56 9.28 13.38
CA ASP A 176 -7.66 9.59 14.80
C ASP A 176 -6.68 8.78 15.65
N ASN A 177 -6.63 7.46 15.44
CA ASN A 177 -5.84 6.54 16.25
C ASN A 177 -5.00 5.63 15.36
N TRP A 178 -3.89 6.17 14.86
CA TRP A 178 -3.02 5.46 13.93
C TRP A 178 -2.50 4.13 14.49
N HIS A 179 -2.12 4.07 15.78
CA HIS A 179 -1.53 2.87 16.37
C HIS A 179 -2.54 1.72 16.39
N ASP A 180 -3.71 1.97 16.98
CA ASP A 180 -4.73 0.95 17.16
C ASP A 180 -5.32 0.51 15.81
N THR A 181 -5.51 1.44 14.87
CA THR A 181 -5.96 1.09 13.51
C THR A 181 -4.95 0.19 12.79
N VAL A 182 -3.64 0.48 12.88
CA VAL A 182 -2.61 -0.35 12.26
C VAL A 182 -2.55 -1.73 12.92
N GLU A 183 -2.76 -1.82 14.23
CA GLU A 183 -2.85 -3.10 14.94
C GLU A 183 -4.07 -3.92 14.49
N LEU A 184 -5.24 -3.29 14.36
CA LEU A 184 -6.43 -3.95 13.81
C LEU A 184 -6.21 -4.45 12.37
N ALA A 185 -5.53 -3.66 11.53
CA ALA A 185 -5.16 -4.07 10.18
C ALA A 185 -4.20 -5.28 10.18
N LEU A 186 -3.26 -5.33 11.12
CA LEU A 186 -2.36 -6.47 11.30
C LEU A 186 -3.15 -7.73 11.71
N ILE A 187 -4.02 -7.62 12.72
CA ILE A 187 -4.86 -8.73 13.19
C ILE A 187 -5.72 -9.27 12.04
N HIS A 188 -6.28 -8.38 11.23
CA HIS A 188 -7.05 -8.76 10.04
C HIS A 188 -6.20 -9.60 9.07
N ILE A 189 -5.00 -9.12 8.71
CA ILE A 189 -4.09 -9.86 7.81
C ILE A 189 -3.79 -11.25 8.35
N LEU A 190 -3.38 -11.35 9.62
CA LEU A 190 -2.99 -12.62 10.25
C LEU A 190 -4.17 -13.60 10.30
N THR A 191 -5.36 -13.12 10.65
CA THR A 191 -6.58 -13.94 10.68
C THR A 191 -6.93 -14.49 9.29
N CYS A 192 -6.82 -13.65 8.24
CA CYS A 192 -7.07 -14.08 6.87
C CYS A 192 -6.05 -15.13 6.41
N ILE A 193 -4.77 -14.95 6.74
CA ILE A 193 -3.72 -15.93 6.42
C ILE A 193 -4.02 -17.28 7.07
N ASP A 194 -4.36 -17.30 8.36
CA ASP A 194 -4.66 -18.53 9.10
C ASP A 194 -5.88 -19.28 8.53
N THR A 195 -6.90 -18.51 8.13
CA THR A 195 -8.10 -19.05 7.49
C THR A 195 -7.79 -19.69 6.13
N GLN A 196 -6.93 -19.05 5.33
CA GLN A 196 -6.52 -19.58 4.03
C GLN A 196 -5.70 -20.88 4.17
N ASN A 197 -4.80 -20.95 5.14
CA ASN A 197 -4.01 -22.16 5.40
C ASN A 197 -4.89 -23.33 5.87
N SER A 198 -5.85 -23.06 6.77
CA SER A 198 -6.77 -24.10 7.29
C SER A 198 -7.64 -24.71 6.19
N SER A 199 -7.96 -23.94 5.15
CA SER A 199 -8.77 -24.40 4.01
C SER A 199 -7.99 -25.25 3.00
N GLN A 200 -6.65 -25.28 3.05
CA GLN A 200 -5.82 -26.10 2.16
C GLN A 200 -5.56 -27.52 2.67
N TYR A 201 -5.84 -27.79 3.95
CA TYR A 201 -5.63 -29.09 4.60
C TYR A 201 -6.93 -29.81 4.98
N GLY A 202 -8.09 -29.30 4.52
CA GLY A 202 -9.42 -29.89 4.71
C GLY A 202 -9.98 -30.56 3.47
#